data_AF-A0A1I6UPW8-F1
#
_entry.id   AF-A0A1I6UPW8-F1
#
_cell.length_a   1.000
_cell.length_b   1.000
_cell.length_c   1.000
_cell.angle_alpha   90.00
_cell.angle_beta   90.00
_cell.angle_gamma   90.00
#
_symmetry.space_group_name_H-M   'P 1'
#
loop_
_entity.id
_entity.type
_entity.pdbx_description
1 polymer ?
#
loop_
_entity_poly.entity_id
_entity_poly.type
_entity_poly.pdbx_seq_one_letter_code
_entity_poly.pdbx_strand_id
1 'polypeptide(L)'
;MARPVRFITFVDIDDWNIGPGQIAMSARHDMELDDGGLILLLDDRGWAGMATWSSQSPTVIRETARAVVGPDEPFGEWSREDMEAGHWKFVQRRCQEQGADISIAELERLPHEVVLSDRLVALLDENRG
;
A
#
# COMPACT_ATOMS: atom_id res chain seq x y z
N MET A 1 13.37 -7.12 -21.01
CA MET A 1 12.15 -6.99 -20.19
C MET A 1 12.62 -6.55 -18.82
N ALA A 2 12.05 -5.48 -18.31
CA ALA A 2 12.41 -4.94 -17.01
C ALA A 2 11.90 -5.88 -15.91
N ARG A 3 12.66 -6.01 -14.83
CA ARG A 3 12.42 -7.00 -13.78
C ARG A 3 11.85 -6.31 -12.54
N PRO A 4 10.81 -6.88 -11.89
CA PRO A 4 10.35 -6.40 -10.60
C PRO A 4 11.46 -6.44 -9.54
N VAL A 5 11.67 -5.33 -8.82
CA VAL A 5 12.73 -5.21 -7.79
C VAL A 5 12.20 -4.97 -6.39
N ARG A 6 11.09 -4.23 -6.25
CA ARG A 6 10.47 -3.93 -4.96
C ARG A 6 9.05 -3.44 -5.13
N PHE A 7 8.25 -3.64 -4.09
CA PHE A 7 6.99 -2.93 -3.95
C PHE A 7 7.23 -1.54 -3.38
N ILE A 8 6.47 -0.56 -3.86
CA ILE A 8 6.42 0.78 -3.29
C ILE A 8 4.96 1.11 -3.01
N THR A 9 4.66 1.51 -1.78
CA THR A 9 3.35 2.08 -1.43
C THR A 9 3.51 3.56 -1.11
N PHE A 10 2.91 4.43 -1.91
CA PHE A 10 2.82 5.85 -1.63
C PHE A 10 1.59 6.11 -0.77
N VAL A 11 1.80 6.74 0.39
CA VAL A 11 0.73 7.12 1.32
C VAL A 11 0.60 8.63 1.34
N ASP A 12 -0.62 9.10 1.23
CA ASP A 12 -0.93 10.52 1.28
C ASP A 12 -2.20 10.79 2.07
N ILE A 13 -2.39 12.05 2.47
CA ILE A 13 -3.61 12.52 3.10
C ILE A 13 -4.74 12.43 2.07
N ASP A 14 -5.85 11.79 2.44
CA ASP A 14 -7.05 11.81 1.62
C ASP A 14 -7.97 12.95 2.11
N ASP A 15 -8.08 14.03 1.34
CA ASP A 15 -8.83 15.22 1.74
C ASP A 15 -10.36 15.05 1.61
N TRP A 16 -10.86 13.83 1.35
CA TRP A 16 -12.29 13.59 1.19
C TRP A 16 -13.09 13.91 2.47
N ASN A 17 -13.74 15.08 2.50
CA ASN A 17 -14.73 15.57 3.47
C ASN A 17 -14.71 14.88 4.85
N ILE A 18 -13.55 14.99 5.50
CA ILE A 18 -13.29 14.41 6.81
C ILE A 18 -14.02 15.26 7.87
N GLY A 19 -14.91 14.64 8.64
CA GLY A 19 -15.57 15.32 9.75
C GLY A 19 -14.59 15.67 10.88
N PRO A 20 -14.95 16.58 11.81
CA PRO A 20 -14.08 16.90 12.94
C PRO A 20 -13.63 15.65 13.71
N GLY A 21 -12.32 15.50 13.94
CA GLY A 21 -11.75 14.36 14.68
C GLY A 21 -11.61 13.06 13.86
N GLN A 22 -11.68 13.15 12.54
CA GLN A 22 -11.36 12.06 11.64
C GLN A 22 -10.01 12.31 10.94
N ILE A 23 -9.39 11.23 10.48
CA ILE A 23 -8.28 11.25 9.52
C ILE A 23 -8.64 10.29 8.38
N ALA A 24 -8.16 10.58 7.19
CA ALA A 24 -8.22 9.67 6.05
C ALA A 24 -6.90 9.73 5.29
N MET A 25 -6.50 8.56 4.78
CA MET A 25 -5.29 8.38 4.01
C MET A 25 -5.60 7.54 2.79
N SER A 26 -4.97 7.91 1.68
CA SER A 26 -4.93 7.11 0.45
C SER A 26 -3.61 6.35 0.37
N ALA A 27 -3.65 5.19 -0.27
CA ALA A 27 -2.50 4.32 -0.49
C ALA A 27 -2.50 3.87 -1.94
N ARG A 28 -1.49 4.30 -2.69
CA ARG A 28 -1.21 3.81 -4.04
C ARG A 28 -0.08 2.79 -3.95
N HIS A 29 -0.29 1.62 -4.54
CA HIS A 29 0.65 0.52 -4.55
C HIS A 29 1.19 0.26 -5.96
N ASP A 30 2.50 0.26 -6.08
CA ASP A 30 3.22 0.08 -7.33
C ASP A 30 4.29 -1.01 -7.19
N MET A 31 4.62 -1.64 -8.31
CA MET A 31 5.83 -2.45 -8.47
C MET A 31 6.89 -1.60 -9.17
N GLU A 32 8.04 -1.42 -8.53
CA GLU A 32 9.21 -0.83 -9.18
C GLU A 32 9.96 -1.89 -9.97
N LEU A 33 10.42 -1.50 -11.16
CA LEU A 33 11.25 -2.30 -12.05
C LEU A 33 12.72 -1.87 -11.99
N ASP A 34 13.62 -2.74 -12.43
CA ASP A 34 15.08 -2.49 -12.45
C ASP A 34 15.52 -1.33 -13.35
N ASP A 35 14.67 -0.87 -14.27
CA ASP A 35 14.86 0.31 -15.10
C ASP A 35 14.29 1.61 -14.49
N GLY A 36 13.74 1.53 -13.26
CA GLY A 36 13.08 2.63 -12.57
C GLY A 36 11.63 2.86 -12.97
N GLY A 37 11.07 2.04 -13.87
CA GLY A 37 9.66 2.05 -14.21
C GLY A 37 8.78 1.62 -13.04
N LEU A 38 7.54 2.14 -13.01
CA LEU A 38 6.52 1.76 -12.02
C LEU A 38 5.33 1.11 -12.73
N ILE A 39 4.92 -0.06 -12.26
CA ILE A 39 3.67 -0.71 -12.64
C ILE A 39 2.65 -0.43 -11.54
N LEU A 40 1.52 0.19 -11.91
CA LEU A 40 0.42 0.40 -10.97
C LEU A 40 -0.27 -0.93 -10.63
N LEU A 41 -0.27 -1.29 -9.35
CA LEU A 41 -0.96 -2.47 -8.84
C LEU A 41 -2.33 -2.09 -8.28
N LEU A 42 -2.40 -1.12 -7.38
CA LEU A 42 -3.63 -0.65 -6.73
C LEU A 42 -3.58 0.87 -6.54
N ASP A 43 -4.65 1.58 -6.86
CA ASP A 43 -4.83 3.02 -6.65
C ASP A 43 -6.10 3.38 -5.86
N ASP A 44 -6.85 2.37 -5.43
CA ASP A 44 -8.14 2.48 -4.76
C ASP A 44 -8.08 2.13 -3.27
N ARG A 45 -6.87 2.04 -2.71
CA ARG A 45 -6.65 1.66 -1.31
C ARG A 45 -6.49 2.88 -0.42
N GLY A 46 -6.82 2.71 0.84
CA GLY A 46 -6.80 3.75 1.84
C GLY A 46 -7.49 3.31 3.12
N TRP A 47 -7.48 4.18 4.12
CA TRP A 47 -8.23 3.98 5.35
C TRP A 47 -8.65 5.31 5.93
N ALA A 48 -9.75 5.28 6.67
CA ALA A 48 -10.24 6.42 7.42
C ALA A 48 -10.70 5.95 8.80
N GLY A 49 -10.67 6.87 9.77
CA GLY A 49 -11.10 6.55 11.12
C GLY A 49 -11.15 7.75 12.03
N MET A 50 -11.75 7.56 13.20
CA MET A 50 -11.75 8.54 14.28
C MET A 50 -10.37 8.56 14.94
N ALA A 51 -9.60 9.63 14.72
CA ALA A 51 -8.27 9.80 15.29
C ALA A 51 -7.83 11.28 15.21
N THR A 52 -6.75 11.61 15.90
CA THR A 52 -6.05 12.90 15.74
C THR A 52 -4.71 12.67 15.09
N TRP A 53 -4.20 13.66 14.36
CA TRP A 53 -2.85 13.58 13.78
C TRP A 53 -1.75 13.39 14.84
N SER A 54 -1.97 13.92 16.05
CA SER A 54 -1.08 13.74 17.20
C SER A 54 -1.01 12.31 17.73
N SER A 55 -2.01 11.47 17.48
CA SER A 55 -1.99 10.05 17.87
C SER A 55 -1.36 9.14 16.80
N GLN A 56 -1.06 9.68 15.62
CA GLN A 56 -0.46 8.93 14.53
C GLN A 56 1.07 8.93 14.63
N SER A 57 1.69 7.85 14.17
CA SER A 57 3.14 7.79 14.00
C SER A 57 3.49 7.30 12.60
N PRO A 58 4.63 7.74 12.02
CA PRO A 58 5.10 7.22 10.75
C PRO A 58 5.21 5.69 10.73
N THR A 59 5.59 5.06 11.85
CA THR A 59 5.67 3.60 11.96
C THR A 59 4.31 2.94 11.80
N VAL A 60 3.30 3.41 12.56
CA VAL A 60 1.92 2.88 12.50
C VAL A 60 1.35 3.06 11.09
N ILE A 61 1.52 4.24 10.49
CA ILE A 61 1.03 4.52 9.13
C ILE A 61 1.66 3.56 8.13
N ARG A 62 2.96 3.26 8.25
CA ARG A 62 3.65 2.32 7.36
C ARG A 62 3.15 0.89 7.54
N GLU A 63 2.90 0.47 8.78
CA GLU A 63 2.32 -0.86 9.06
C GLU A 63 0.90 -0.98 8.51
N THR A 64 0.05 0.02 8.73
CA THR A 64 -1.31 0.07 8.20
C THR A 64 -1.31 0.08 6.67
N ALA A 65 -0.42 0.87 6.04
CA ALA A 65 -0.29 0.90 4.59
C ALA A 65 0.00 -0.48 3.99
N ARG A 66 0.88 -1.26 4.62
CA ARG A 66 1.17 -2.64 4.19
C ARG A 66 -0.04 -3.55 4.30
N ALA A 67 -0.81 -3.41 5.37
CA ALA A 67 -2.01 -4.21 5.58
C ALA A 67 -3.08 -3.87 4.51
N VAL A 68 -3.36 -2.59 4.24
CA VAL A 68 -4.45 -2.20 3.31
C VAL A 68 -4.15 -2.48 1.83
N VAL A 69 -2.87 -2.55 1.44
CA VAL A 69 -2.49 -2.95 0.08
C VAL A 69 -2.23 -4.45 -0.05
N GLY A 70 -2.23 -5.19 1.07
CA GLY A 70 -1.97 -6.62 1.12
C GLY A 70 -3.21 -7.45 0.79
N PRO A 71 -3.20 -8.75 1.12
CA PRO A 71 -4.38 -9.60 1.00
C PRO A 71 -5.55 -9.04 1.80
N ASP A 72 -6.75 -9.09 1.20
CA ASP A 72 -7.97 -8.70 1.90
C ASP A 72 -8.27 -9.68 3.06
N GLU A 73 -9.01 -9.22 4.08
CA GLU A 73 -9.39 -10.06 5.22
C GLU A 73 -10.33 -11.20 4.79
N PRO A 74 -10.27 -12.39 5.44
CA PRO A 74 -11.18 -13.50 5.20
C PRO A 74 -12.65 -13.08 5.35
N PHE A 75 -13.51 -13.57 4.46
CA PHE A 75 -14.95 -13.30 4.52
C PHE A 75 -15.76 -14.48 4.01
N GLY A 76 -16.93 -14.72 4.61
CA GLY A 76 -17.80 -15.84 4.23
C GLY A 76 -17.09 -17.19 4.38
N GLU A 77 -16.96 -17.92 3.27
CA GLU A 77 -16.30 -19.23 3.21
C GLU A 77 -14.81 -19.14 2.85
N TRP A 78 -14.29 -17.95 2.53
CA TRP A 78 -12.91 -17.77 2.12
C TRP A 78 -11.98 -17.72 3.34
N SER A 79 -10.96 -18.56 3.32
CA SER A 79 -9.93 -18.59 4.36
C SER A 79 -8.86 -17.53 4.12
N ARG A 80 -7.98 -17.32 5.12
CA ARG A 80 -6.80 -16.44 4.97
C ARG A 80 -5.89 -16.89 3.83
N GLU A 81 -5.70 -18.20 3.68
CA GLU A 81 -4.88 -18.77 2.60
C GLU A 81 -5.48 -18.49 1.22
N ASP A 82 -6.81 -18.53 1.09
CA ASP A 82 -7.49 -18.20 -0.17
C ASP A 82 -7.30 -16.73 -0.56
N MET A 83 -7.44 -15.83 0.42
CA MET A 83 -7.25 -14.39 0.20
C MET A 83 -5.80 -14.06 -0.17
N GLU A 84 -4.83 -14.71 0.49
CA GLU A 84 -3.41 -14.57 0.19
C GLU A 84 -3.07 -15.10 -1.22
N ALA A 85 -3.53 -16.30 -1.57
CA ALA A 85 -3.34 -16.87 -2.90
C ALA A 85 -3.99 -16.01 -3.99
N GLY A 86 -5.17 -15.44 -3.72
CA GLY A 86 -5.86 -14.50 -4.62
C GLY A 86 -5.06 -13.22 -4.84
N HIS A 87 -4.56 -12.62 -3.76
CA HIS A 87 -3.73 -11.42 -3.79
C HIS A 87 -2.48 -11.62 -4.65
N TRP A 88 -1.71 -12.68 -4.40
CA TRP A 88 -0.47 -12.92 -5.16
C TRP A 88 -0.71 -13.20 -6.64
N LYS A 89 -1.78 -13.94 -6.99
CA LYS A 89 -2.19 -14.15 -8.38
C LYS A 89 -2.58 -12.84 -9.06
N PHE A 90 -3.26 -11.94 -8.34
CA PHE A 90 -3.60 -10.62 -8.85
C PHE A 90 -2.33 -9.79 -9.17
N VAL A 91 -1.39 -9.72 -8.23
CA VAL A 91 -0.13 -8.97 -8.41
C VAL A 91 0.68 -9.54 -9.58
N GLN A 92 0.85 -10.87 -9.63
CA GLN A 92 1.56 -11.53 -10.73
C GLN A 92 0.92 -11.19 -12.09
N ARG A 93 -0.41 -11.30 -12.18
CA ARG A 93 -1.14 -11.00 -13.40
C ARG A 93 -0.92 -9.55 -13.85
N ARG A 94 -0.97 -8.59 -12.93
CA ARG A 94 -0.72 -7.17 -13.25
C ARG A 94 0.70 -6.93 -13.77
N CYS A 95 1.71 -7.59 -13.19
CA CYS A 95 3.09 -7.52 -13.68
C CYS A 95 3.20 -8.10 -15.11
N GLN A 96 2.60 -9.26 -15.34
CA GLN A 96 2.63 -9.94 -16.64
C GLN A 96 1.91 -9.14 -17.74
N GLU A 97 0.77 -8.52 -17.43
CA GLU A 97 0.03 -7.65 -18.36
C GLU A 97 0.87 -6.43 -18.82
N GLN A 98 1.85 -6.01 -18.03
CA GLN A 98 2.78 -4.92 -18.33
C GLN A 98 4.15 -5.41 -18.82
N GLY A 99 4.29 -6.70 -19.12
CA GLY A 99 5.52 -7.27 -19.70
C GLY A 99 6.64 -7.58 -18.71
N ALA A 100 6.33 -7.62 -17.40
CA ALA A 100 7.25 -8.04 -16.35
C ALA A 100 6.88 -9.46 -15.87
N ASP A 101 7.65 -10.46 -16.32
CA ASP A 101 7.45 -11.86 -15.91
C ASP A 101 8.17 -12.16 -14.59
N ILE A 102 7.42 -12.69 -13.62
CA ILE A 102 7.90 -13.01 -12.27
C ILE A 102 7.02 -14.10 -11.64
N SER A 103 7.62 -15.01 -10.88
CA SER A 103 6.87 -16.01 -10.11
C SER A 103 6.33 -15.45 -8.80
N ILE A 104 5.25 -16.04 -8.28
CA ILE A 104 4.72 -15.67 -6.94
C ILE A 104 5.78 -15.85 -5.85
N ALA A 105 6.56 -16.93 -5.89
CA ALA A 105 7.62 -17.17 -4.92
C ALA A 105 8.76 -16.12 -4.96
N GLU A 106 8.95 -15.45 -6.10
CA GLU A 106 9.86 -14.31 -6.20
C GLU A 106 9.20 -13.03 -5.68
N LEU A 107 7.93 -12.78 -6.03
CA LEU A 107 7.16 -11.64 -5.52
C LEU A 107 7.13 -11.60 -3.99
N GLU A 108 6.85 -12.73 -3.34
CA GLU A 108 6.81 -12.86 -1.87
C GLU A 108 8.11 -12.47 -1.16
N ARG A 109 9.24 -12.49 -1.88
CA ARG A 109 10.58 -12.16 -1.35
C ARG A 109 11.00 -10.74 -1.64
N LEU A 110 10.26 -10.02 -2.48
CA LEU A 110 10.61 -8.66 -2.83
C LEU A 110 10.47 -7.76 -1.59
N PRO A 111 11.42 -6.84 -1.37
CA PRO A 111 11.26 -5.83 -0.35
C PRO A 111 10.03 -4.96 -0.68
N HIS A 112 9.40 -4.46 0.36
CA HIS A 112 8.28 -3.53 0.23
C HIS A 112 8.65 -2.25 0.98
N GLU A 113 8.73 -1.14 0.26
CA GLU A 113 8.92 0.19 0.81
C GLU A 113 7.58 0.92 0.90
N VAL A 114 7.41 1.70 1.96
CA VAL A 114 6.29 2.63 2.07
C VAL A 114 6.89 4.03 2.04
N VAL A 115 6.32 4.94 1.27
CA VAL A 115 6.76 6.33 1.14
C VAL A 115 5.62 7.21 1.59
N LEU A 116 5.88 8.08 2.56
CA LEU A 116 4.90 9.06 3.03
C LEU A 116 5.10 10.36 2.24
N SER A 117 4.03 11.00 1.81
CA SER A 117 4.12 12.29 1.13
C SER A 117 4.73 13.37 2.04
N ASP A 118 5.36 14.38 1.45
CA ASP A 118 5.98 15.49 2.20
C ASP A 118 4.94 16.22 3.07
N ARG A 119 3.70 16.38 2.58
CA ARG A 119 2.62 17.01 3.34
C ARG A 119 2.18 16.17 4.54
N LEU A 120 2.14 14.85 4.39
CA LEU A 120 1.84 13.94 5.49
C LEU A 120 2.96 13.99 6.54
N VAL A 121 4.22 14.01 6.12
CA VAL A 121 5.37 14.14 7.04
C VAL A 121 5.31 15.47 7.79
N ALA A 122 5.12 16.59 7.08
CA ALA A 122 5.01 17.91 7.70
C ALA A 122 3.87 17.97 8.73
N LEU A 123 2.70 17.40 8.40
CA LEU A 123 1.56 17.37 9.30
C LEU A 123 1.82 16.55 10.57
N LEU A 124 2.50 15.40 10.44
CA LEU A 124 2.87 14.58 11.59
C LEU A 124 3.90 15.30 12.49
N ASP A 125 4.84 16.02 11.90
CA ASP A 125 5.84 16.78 12.65
C ASP A 125 5.22 17.96 13.40
N GLU A 126 4.26 18.67 12.79
CA GLU A 126 3.51 19.76 13.42
C GLU A 126 2.67 19.28 14.62
N ASN A 127 2.15 18.06 14.57
CA ASN A 127 1.24 17.50 15.59
C ASN A 127 1.95 16.65 16.66
N ARG A 128 3.29 16.56 16.63
CA ARG A 128 4.11 15.88 17.64
C ARG A 128 4.43 16.75 18.87
N GLY A 129 3.86 17.97 18.93
CA GLY A 129 4.02 18.93 20.03
C GLY A 129 3.32 18.53 21.33
#